data_AF-A0A936IER5-F1
#
_entry.id   AF-A0A936IER5-F1
#
_cell.length_a   1.000
_cell.length_b   1.000
_cell.length_c   1.000
_cell.angle_alpha   90.00
_cell.angle_beta   90.00
_cell.angle_gamma   90.00
#
_symmetry.space_group_name_H-M   'P 1'
#
loop_
_entity.id
_entity.type
_entity.pdbx_description
1 polymer ?
#
loop_
_entity_poly.entity_id
_entity_poly.type
_entity_poly.pdbx_seq_one_letter_code
_entity_poly.pdbx_strand_id
1 'polypeptide(L)'
;MGFLGAEPCGEATSGSAAWGAYEYWGAGDRYRIDSLVDPAVLPGMQVSVAYDGARFSLLLANGVLSIGDTDHNTLLPTIPNPLFELLQFLVPLSDANQATVPRWVDLRAAPFPAIIDACAVNEGGEALVRLTLPGSVYEGRAYEHHVYVAAGAEPRVVRIDRACGDDRLTSLECSEHAPVGDLLLPRRVRLTGFDADGSVGAEIEMTLTLVALGAPIDSEVFHIPFSCAARVWDDVRGQFVRSAHEPG
;
A
#
# COMPACT_ATOMS: atom_id res chain seq x y z
N MET A 1 -8.73 -1.44 -28.46
CA MET A 1 -7.74 -2.52 -28.43
C MET A 1 -8.07 -3.34 -27.20
N GLY A 2 -8.73 -4.48 -27.38
CA GLY A 2 -9.29 -5.27 -26.27
C GLY A 2 -8.27 -6.31 -25.83
N PHE A 3 -8.00 -6.38 -24.53
CA PHE A 3 -7.29 -7.49 -23.91
C PHE A 3 -8.33 -8.47 -23.37
N LEU A 4 -8.46 -9.60 -24.07
CA LEU A 4 -9.03 -10.85 -23.57
C LEU A 4 -7.90 -11.88 -23.66
N GLY A 5 -7.59 -12.52 -22.54
CA GLY A 5 -6.56 -13.55 -22.46
C GLY A 5 -6.09 -13.76 -21.04
N ALA A 6 -7.00 -14.15 -20.15
CA ALA A 6 -6.64 -14.74 -18.87
C ALA A 6 -6.01 -16.11 -19.15
N GLU A 7 -4.70 -16.24 -18.96
CA GLU A 7 -4.12 -17.52 -18.59
C GLU A 7 -4.29 -17.67 -17.08
N PRO A 8 -4.77 -18.83 -16.59
CA PRO A 8 -4.93 -19.05 -15.17
C PRO A 8 -3.55 -19.10 -14.54
N CYS A 9 -3.13 -18.02 -13.87
CA CYS A 9 -2.17 -18.14 -12.78
C CYS A 9 -2.77 -19.19 -11.85
N GLY A 10 -2.02 -20.28 -11.61
CA GLY A 10 -2.52 -21.43 -10.87
C GLY A 10 -3.31 -21.00 -9.65
N GLU A 11 -4.49 -21.57 -9.47
CA GLU A 11 -5.34 -21.31 -8.32
C GLU A 11 -4.50 -21.50 -7.06
N ALA A 12 -4.13 -20.39 -6.40
CA ALA A 12 -3.70 -20.46 -5.03
C ALA A 12 -4.87 -21.08 -4.28
N THR A 13 -4.69 -22.31 -3.80
CA THR A 13 -5.72 -23.00 -3.03
C THR A 13 -6.11 -22.10 -1.86
N SER A 14 -7.39 -21.72 -1.82
CA SER A 14 -7.96 -20.94 -0.72
C SER A 14 -7.46 -21.51 0.63
N GLY A 15 -6.88 -20.64 1.46
CA GLY A 15 -6.36 -20.98 2.79
C GLY A 15 -4.84 -21.17 2.93
N SER A 16 -4.05 -20.93 1.87
CA SER A 16 -2.59 -21.02 1.95
C SER A 16 -2.00 -19.72 2.55
N ALA A 17 -1.35 -19.79 3.71
CA ALA A 17 -0.66 -18.64 4.27
C ALA A 17 0.55 -18.27 3.40
N ALA A 18 0.67 -16.99 3.04
CA ALA A 18 1.82 -16.43 2.35
C ALA A 18 2.60 -15.50 3.28
N TRP A 19 3.91 -15.44 3.09
CA TRP A 19 4.79 -14.54 3.84
C TRP A 19 5.49 -13.59 2.87
N GLY A 20 5.73 -12.38 3.34
CA GLY A 20 6.45 -11.38 2.58
C GLY A 20 6.96 -10.24 3.43
N ALA A 21 7.68 -9.34 2.79
CA ALA A 21 8.13 -8.08 3.33
C ALA A 21 7.77 -6.96 2.36
N TYR A 22 7.51 -5.79 2.91
CA TYR A 22 7.24 -4.58 2.16
C TYR A 22 8.13 -3.47 2.69
N GLU A 23 8.78 -2.74 1.78
CA GLU A 23 9.61 -1.60 2.10
C GLU A 23 9.22 -0.39 1.25
N TYR A 24 9.19 0.78 1.88
CA TYR A 24 8.87 2.04 1.24
C TYR A 24 9.88 3.11 1.66
N TRP A 25 10.41 3.82 0.66
CA TRP A 25 11.19 5.04 0.85
C TRP A 25 10.57 6.18 0.04
N GLY A 26 10.58 7.39 0.59
CA GLY A 26 10.07 8.57 -0.09
C GLY A 26 10.80 9.84 0.30
N ALA A 27 11.20 10.65 -0.69
CA ALA A 27 11.82 11.96 -0.47
C ALA A 27 11.53 12.93 -1.61
N GLY A 28 10.65 13.90 -1.35
CA GLY A 28 10.14 14.79 -2.40
C GLY A 28 9.19 14.02 -3.31
N ASP A 29 9.40 14.13 -4.62
CA ASP A 29 8.71 13.35 -5.66
C ASP A 29 9.32 11.96 -5.88
N ARG A 30 10.49 11.68 -5.30
CA ARG A 30 11.20 10.40 -5.44
C ARG A 30 10.66 9.35 -4.50
N TYR A 31 10.62 8.10 -4.96
CA TYR A 31 10.16 6.98 -4.14
C TYR A 31 10.78 5.64 -4.55
N ARG A 32 10.77 4.70 -3.61
CA ARG A 32 11.17 3.31 -3.78
C ARG A 32 10.14 2.43 -3.10
N ILE A 33 9.69 1.39 -3.79
CA ILE A 33 8.82 0.35 -3.25
C ILE A 33 9.48 -0.99 -3.53
N ASP A 34 9.61 -1.81 -2.50
CA ASP A 34 10.02 -3.21 -2.63
C ASP A 34 8.95 -4.10 -2.01
N SER A 35 8.33 -4.95 -2.84
CA SER A 35 7.40 -6.00 -2.42
C SER A 35 8.08 -7.35 -2.61
N LEU A 36 8.45 -7.97 -1.50
CA LEU A 36 9.18 -9.23 -1.46
C LEU A 36 8.22 -10.32 -0.98
N VAL A 37 7.73 -11.13 -1.90
CA VAL A 37 6.84 -12.26 -1.59
C VAL A 37 7.33 -13.50 -2.31
N ASP A 38 6.95 -14.68 -1.85
CA ASP A 38 7.19 -15.90 -2.62
C ASP A 38 6.34 -15.88 -3.91
N PRO A 39 6.96 -15.78 -5.10
CA PRO A 39 6.23 -15.70 -6.37
C PRO A 39 5.54 -17.02 -6.73
N ALA A 40 5.88 -18.14 -6.07
CA ALA A 40 5.16 -19.40 -6.21
C ALA A 40 3.80 -19.37 -5.50
N VAL A 41 3.65 -18.52 -4.47
CA VAL A 41 2.40 -18.38 -3.70
C VAL A 41 1.59 -17.17 -4.17
N LEU A 42 2.26 -16.04 -4.43
CA LEU A 42 1.66 -14.80 -4.88
C LEU A 42 2.31 -14.34 -6.21
N PRO A 43 1.98 -14.99 -7.33
CA PRO A 43 2.59 -14.69 -8.62
C PRO A 43 2.32 -13.25 -9.03
N GLY A 44 3.37 -12.56 -9.48
CA GLY A 44 3.30 -11.16 -9.92
C GLY A 44 3.38 -10.13 -8.80
N MET A 45 3.25 -10.52 -7.53
CA MET A 45 3.34 -9.57 -6.40
C MET A 45 4.77 -9.30 -5.92
N GLN A 46 5.76 -10.06 -6.40
CA GLN A 46 7.17 -9.77 -6.18
C GLN A 46 7.64 -8.77 -7.24
N VAL A 47 7.70 -7.50 -6.85
CA VAL A 47 8.10 -6.39 -7.71
C VAL A 47 8.88 -5.36 -6.92
N SER A 48 9.76 -4.66 -7.62
CA SER A 48 10.43 -3.48 -7.09
C SER A 48 10.24 -2.30 -8.01
N VAL A 49 9.85 -1.16 -7.46
CA VAL A 49 9.59 0.08 -8.19
C VAL A 49 10.50 1.17 -7.65
N ALA A 50 11.06 1.99 -8.52
CA ALA A 50 11.75 3.20 -8.10
C ALA A 50 11.48 4.34 -9.07
N TYR A 51 11.44 5.55 -8.53
CA TYR A 51 11.45 6.78 -9.30
C TYR A 51 12.41 7.76 -8.63
N ASP A 52 13.41 8.21 -9.37
CA ASP A 52 14.51 9.06 -8.87
C ASP A 52 14.26 10.56 -9.08
N GLY A 53 13.09 10.94 -9.61
CA GLY A 53 12.74 12.31 -9.99
C GLY A 53 12.92 12.60 -11.49
N ALA A 54 13.54 11.69 -12.24
CA ALA A 54 13.74 11.81 -13.68
C ALA A 54 13.50 10.49 -14.44
N ARG A 55 13.69 9.33 -13.80
CA ARG A 55 13.58 8.01 -14.40
C ARG A 55 12.77 7.09 -13.52
N PHE A 56 11.82 6.42 -14.15
CA PHE A 56 11.08 5.31 -13.57
C PHE A 56 11.81 3.98 -13.83
N SER A 57 11.76 3.08 -12.86
CA SER A 57 12.33 1.74 -12.95
C SER A 57 11.39 0.72 -12.30
N LEU A 58 11.13 -0.38 -12.99
CA LEU A 58 10.32 -1.50 -12.52
C LEU A 58 11.06 -2.82 -12.73
N LEU A 59 11.44 -3.47 -11.65
CA LEU A 59 12.01 -4.82 -11.67
C LEU A 59 10.91 -5.85 -11.36
N LEU A 60 10.71 -6.76 -12.29
CA LEU A 60 9.77 -7.88 -12.17
C LEU A 60 10.47 -9.12 -11.61
N ALA A 61 9.70 -10.03 -10.99
CA ALA A 61 10.19 -11.31 -10.46
C ALA A 61 10.96 -12.18 -11.49
N ASN A 62 10.66 -12.03 -12.79
CA ASN A 62 11.34 -12.75 -13.86
C ASN A 62 12.72 -12.16 -14.22
N GLY A 63 13.20 -11.14 -13.50
CA GLY A 63 14.49 -10.48 -13.71
C GLY A 63 14.51 -9.45 -14.85
N VAL A 64 13.35 -9.10 -15.41
CA VAL A 64 13.24 -7.98 -16.36
C VAL A 64 13.14 -6.66 -15.60
N LEU A 65 14.05 -5.74 -15.90
CA LEU A 65 14.00 -4.34 -15.47
C LEU A 65 13.47 -3.48 -16.61
N SER A 66 12.28 -2.91 -16.43
CA SER A 66 11.73 -1.85 -17.28
C SER A 66 12.27 -0.50 -16.83
N ILE A 67 12.68 0.34 -17.77
CA ILE A 67 13.08 1.74 -17.50
C ILE A 67 12.35 2.70 -18.43
N GLY A 68 11.93 3.85 -17.89
CA GLY A 68 11.24 4.90 -18.63
C GLY A 68 11.53 6.29 -18.08
N ASP A 69 11.22 7.33 -18.85
CA ASP A 69 11.38 8.74 -18.47
C ASP A 69 10.11 9.34 -17.85
N THR A 70 9.03 8.56 -17.78
CA THR A 70 7.73 8.98 -17.28
C THR A 70 7.46 8.30 -15.93
N ASP A 71 7.09 9.09 -14.93
CA ASP A 71 6.51 8.53 -13.69
C ASP A 71 5.15 7.92 -14.02
N HIS A 72 5.06 6.60 -13.98
CA HIS A 72 3.81 5.89 -14.26
C HIS A 72 2.83 5.97 -13.10
N ASN A 73 3.28 6.21 -11.86
CA ASN A 73 2.50 6.22 -10.63
C ASN A 73 1.30 5.23 -10.60
N THR A 74 1.52 4.03 -11.15
CA THR A 74 0.47 3.04 -11.40
C THR A 74 0.46 2.02 -10.26
N LEU A 75 -0.72 1.60 -9.83
CA LEU A 75 -0.89 0.50 -8.89
C LEU A 75 -0.30 -0.77 -9.50
N LEU A 76 0.77 -1.26 -8.90
CA LEU A 76 1.33 -2.56 -9.20
C LEU A 76 0.82 -3.59 -8.19
N PRO A 77 0.66 -4.86 -8.60
CA PRO A 77 0.40 -5.94 -7.66
C PRO A 77 1.53 -5.97 -6.62
N THR A 78 1.24 -5.46 -5.43
CA THR A 78 2.15 -5.36 -4.29
C THR A 78 1.35 -5.67 -3.03
N ILE A 79 2.00 -6.13 -1.97
CA ILE A 79 1.35 -6.15 -0.67
C ILE A 79 0.99 -4.69 -0.28
N PRO A 80 -0.19 -4.43 0.29
CA PRO A 80 -0.55 -3.09 0.75
C PRO A 80 0.48 -2.51 1.72
N ASN A 81 0.77 -1.21 1.59
CA ASN A 81 1.63 -0.52 2.56
C ASN A 81 0.83 -0.26 3.84
N PRO A 82 1.16 -0.87 4.99
CA PRO A 82 0.38 -0.70 6.21
C PRO A 82 0.29 0.76 6.69
N LEU A 83 1.33 1.56 6.47
CA LEU A 83 1.32 2.98 6.83
C LEU A 83 0.39 3.80 5.94
N PHE A 84 0.23 3.43 4.67
CA PHE A 84 -0.66 4.16 3.77
C PHE A 84 -2.11 3.73 3.95
N GLU A 85 -2.37 2.47 4.28
CA GLU A 85 -3.69 2.01 4.70
C GLU A 85 -4.17 2.76 5.96
N LEU A 86 -3.28 3.03 6.92
CA LEU A 86 -3.59 3.85 8.11
C LEU A 86 -3.99 5.29 7.78
N LEU A 87 -3.59 5.79 6.61
CA LEU A 87 -3.77 7.18 6.18
C LEU A 87 -4.71 7.30 4.98
N GLN A 88 -5.39 6.21 4.60
CA GLN A 88 -6.19 6.18 3.37
C GLN A 88 -7.34 7.19 3.39
N PHE A 89 -7.83 7.61 4.56
CA PHE A 89 -8.82 8.67 4.68
C PHE A 89 -8.32 10.06 4.23
N LEU A 90 -7.00 10.27 4.10
CA LEU A 90 -6.42 11.50 3.54
C LEU A 90 -6.49 11.51 2.01
N VAL A 91 -6.37 10.34 1.39
CA VAL A 91 -6.46 10.14 -0.07
C VAL A 91 -7.35 8.92 -0.33
N PRO A 92 -8.69 9.06 -0.20
CA PRO A 92 -9.60 7.92 -0.26
C PRO A 92 -9.51 7.17 -1.58
N LEU A 93 -9.54 5.84 -1.52
CA LEU A 93 -9.64 4.98 -2.70
C LEU A 93 -10.96 5.25 -3.42
N SER A 94 -10.93 5.34 -4.74
CA SER A 94 -12.08 5.67 -5.56
C SER A 94 -11.97 5.01 -6.93
N ASP A 95 -13.07 4.94 -7.65
CA ASP A 95 -13.09 4.45 -9.05
C ASP A 95 -12.11 5.21 -9.95
N ALA A 96 -11.84 6.49 -9.64
CA ALA A 96 -10.96 7.35 -10.42
C ALA A 96 -9.47 7.17 -10.12
N ASN A 97 -9.10 6.71 -8.92
CA ASN A 97 -7.70 6.60 -8.47
C ASN A 97 -7.28 5.17 -8.07
N GLN A 98 -8.16 4.18 -8.21
CA GLN A 98 -7.87 2.77 -7.90
C GLN A 98 -6.68 2.20 -8.68
N ALA A 99 -6.31 2.80 -9.81
CA ALA A 99 -5.14 2.42 -10.58
C ALA A 99 -3.86 3.15 -10.17
N THR A 100 -3.84 3.90 -9.06
CA THR A 100 -2.69 4.69 -8.61
C THR A 100 -2.26 4.31 -7.20
N VAL A 101 -0.97 4.45 -6.90
CA VAL A 101 -0.44 4.25 -5.54
C VAL A 101 -0.35 5.61 -4.85
N PRO A 102 -0.93 5.79 -3.65
CA PRO A 102 -0.66 6.97 -2.85
C PRO A 102 0.85 7.08 -2.58
N ARG A 103 1.45 8.25 -2.78
CA ARG A 103 2.85 8.49 -2.40
C ARG A 103 2.93 9.37 -1.16
N TRP A 104 4.07 9.36 -0.50
CA TRP A 104 4.30 10.21 0.67
C TRP A 104 4.06 11.70 0.39
N VAL A 105 4.43 12.18 -0.81
CA VAL A 105 4.16 13.57 -1.22
C VAL A 105 2.67 13.87 -1.31
N ASP A 106 1.87 12.91 -1.79
CA ASP A 106 0.42 13.07 -1.93
C ASP A 106 -0.23 13.11 -0.54
N LEU A 107 0.16 12.20 0.36
CA LEU A 107 -0.31 12.16 1.75
C LEU A 107 0.08 13.42 2.54
N ARG A 108 1.29 13.93 2.33
CA ARG A 108 1.77 15.14 3.00
C ARG A 108 1.05 16.40 2.52
N ALA A 109 0.67 16.46 1.25
CA ALA A 109 -0.05 17.58 0.66
C ALA A 109 -1.56 17.53 0.95
N ALA A 110 -2.10 16.36 1.26
CA ALA A 110 -3.51 16.17 1.53
C ALA A 110 -3.95 16.92 2.80
N PRO A 111 -4.98 17.79 2.71
CA PRO A 111 -5.56 18.39 3.91
C PRO A 111 -6.24 17.32 4.75
N PHE A 112 -6.21 17.48 6.07
CA PHE A 112 -7.01 16.63 6.94
C PHE A 112 -8.50 16.83 6.63
N PRO A 113 -9.28 15.76 6.40
CA PRO A 113 -10.68 15.89 6.02
C PRO A 113 -11.53 16.43 7.18
N ALA A 114 -12.64 17.10 6.83
CA ALA A 114 -13.60 17.53 7.83
C ALA A 114 -14.25 16.31 8.50
N ILE A 115 -14.35 16.35 9.83
CA ILE A 115 -15.06 15.32 10.59
C ILE A 115 -16.56 15.50 10.38
N ILE A 116 -17.23 14.47 9.85
CA ILE A 116 -18.67 14.46 9.60
C ILE A 116 -19.43 14.27 10.92
N ASP A 117 -18.99 13.30 11.72
CA ASP A 117 -19.56 12.96 13.01
C ASP A 117 -18.46 12.47 13.97
N ALA A 118 -18.70 12.63 15.27
CA ALA A 118 -17.84 12.10 16.32
C ALA A 118 -18.69 11.65 17.49
N CYS A 119 -18.60 10.37 17.86
CA CYS A 119 -19.38 9.81 18.96
C CYS A 119 -18.52 8.93 19.88
N ALA A 120 -18.91 8.89 21.15
CA ALA A 120 -18.31 7.98 22.12
C ALA A 120 -18.88 6.57 21.90
N VAL A 121 -17.99 5.58 21.88
CA VAL A 121 -18.36 4.17 21.78
C VAL A 121 -17.60 3.37 22.83
N ASN A 122 -18.18 2.28 23.30
CA ASN A 122 -17.52 1.38 24.25
C ASN A 122 -17.47 -0.01 23.62
N GLU A 123 -16.26 -0.47 23.30
CA GLU A 123 -16.02 -1.75 22.65
C GLU A 123 -15.01 -2.54 23.47
N GLY A 124 -15.33 -3.80 23.80
CA GLY A 124 -14.43 -4.65 24.59
C GLY A 124 -14.09 -4.12 25.98
N GLY A 125 -14.90 -3.21 26.53
CA GLY A 125 -14.64 -2.55 27.81
C GLY A 125 -13.70 -1.34 27.72
N GLU A 126 -13.23 -0.99 26.52
CA GLU A 126 -12.44 0.21 26.27
C GLU A 126 -13.33 1.36 25.79
N ALA A 127 -13.14 2.54 26.38
CA ALA A 127 -13.79 3.76 25.93
C ALA A 127 -13.06 4.30 24.68
N LEU A 128 -13.78 4.42 23.57
CA LEU A 128 -13.28 4.89 22.30
C LEU A 128 -14.08 6.11 21.83
N VAL A 129 -13.50 6.88 20.92
CA VAL A 129 -14.20 7.86 20.09
C VAL A 129 -14.17 7.34 18.66
N ARG A 130 -15.35 7.20 18.04
CA ARG A 130 -15.48 6.93 16.62
C ARG A 130 -15.64 8.25 15.88
N LEU A 131 -14.72 8.56 14.99
CA LEU A 131 -14.80 9.66 14.05
C LEU A 131 -15.31 9.12 12.71
N THR A 132 -16.31 9.78 12.14
CA THR A 132 -16.73 9.55 10.76
C THR A 132 -16.08 10.58 9.86
N LEU A 133 -15.26 10.10 8.92
CA LEU A 133 -14.56 10.92 7.93
C LEU A 133 -15.11 10.58 6.52
N PRO A 134 -15.11 11.55 5.59
CA PRO A 134 -15.54 11.31 4.22
C PRO A 134 -14.67 10.23 3.56
N GLY A 135 -15.31 9.28 2.88
CA GLY A 135 -14.66 8.34 1.98
C GLY A 135 -14.83 8.79 0.53
N SER A 136 -15.15 7.85 -0.36
CA SER A 136 -15.39 8.11 -1.79
C SER A 136 -16.35 7.09 -2.39
N VAL A 137 -16.36 6.95 -3.71
CA VAL A 137 -17.07 5.90 -4.44
C VAL A 137 -16.04 4.93 -5.02
N TYR A 138 -16.12 3.66 -4.62
CA TYR A 138 -15.26 2.59 -5.10
C TYR A 138 -16.12 1.39 -5.52
N GLU A 139 -15.86 0.86 -6.72
CA GLU A 139 -16.67 -0.14 -7.40
C GLU A 139 -18.16 0.28 -7.48
N GLY A 140 -18.41 1.57 -7.72
CA GLY A 140 -19.76 2.14 -7.77
C GLY A 140 -20.48 2.25 -6.42
N ARG A 141 -19.80 1.96 -5.30
CA ARG A 141 -20.37 2.04 -3.94
C ARG A 141 -19.77 3.20 -3.16
N ALA A 142 -20.63 4.09 -2.66
CA ALA A 142 -20.20 5.13 -1.74
C ALA A 142 -19.84 4.52 -0.38
N TYR A 143 -18.74 4.97 0.21
CA TYR A 143 -18.32 4.55 1.54
C TYR A 143 -17.79 5.73 2.36
N GLU A 144 -17.73 5.53 3.66
CA GLU A 144 -17.15 6.45 4.64
C GLU A 144 -16.05 5.74 5.43
N HIS A 145 -15.19 6.52 6.07
CA HIS A 145 -14.20 5.98 7.01
C HIS A 145 -14.71 6.14 8.45
N HIS A 146 -14.69 5.06 9.22
CA HIS A 146 -14.89 5.11 10.66
C HIS A 146 -13.54 4.89 11.36
N VAL A 147 -13.01 5.95 11.98
CA VAL A 147 -11.73 5.91 12.70
C VAL A 147 -12.01 5.83 14.20
N TYR A 148 -11.59 4.74 14.82
CA TYR A 148 -11.75 4.46 16.24
C TYR A 148 -10.47 4.81 16.97
N VAL A 149 -10.56 5.76 17.91
CA VAL A 149 -9.44 6.25 18.70
C VAL A 149 -9.70 5.96 20.16
N ALA A 150 -8.71 5.40 20.86
CA ALA A 150 -8.83 5.20 22.30
C ALA A 150 -8.93 6.54 23.04
N ALA A 151 -9.91 6.64 23.94
CA ALA A 151 -10.07 7.83 24.78
C ALA A 151 -9.01 7.81 25.90
N GLY A 152 -8.28 8.91 26.09
CA GLY A 152 -7.29 9.01 27.15
C GLY A 152 -6.26 10.11 26.94
N ALA A 153 -5.24 10.12 27.82
CA ALA A 153 -4.13 11.09 27.76
C ALA A 153 -3.21 10.87 26.54
N GLU A 154 -3.19 9.66 25.99
CA GLU A 154 -2.43 9.28 24.80
C GLU A 154 -3.40 8.72 23.74
N PRO A 155 -4.01 9.59 22.91
CA PRO A 155 -4.92 9.13 21.86
C PRO A 155 -4.16 8.29 20.85
N ARG A 156 -4.70 7.10 20.54
CA ARG A 156 -4.14 6.18 19.56
C ARG A 156 -5.24 5.56 18.72
N VAL A 157 -4.96 5.37 17.43
CA VAL A 157 -5.90 4.71 16.51
C VAL A 157 -5.92 3.22 16.84
N VAL A 158 -7.11 2.67 17.07
CA VAL A 158 -7.36 1.25 17.40
C VAL A 158 -7.92 0.50 16.20
N ARG A 159 -8.78 1.15 15.42
CA ARG A 159 -9.40 0.56 14.22
C ARG A 159 -9.71 1.63 13.19
N ILE A 160 -9.57 1.30 11.90
CA ILE A 160 -10.12 2.10 10.80
C ILE A 160 -10.96 1.18 9.94
N ASP A 161 -12.24 1.49 9.81
CA ASP A 161 -13.15 0.77 8.92
C ASP A 161 -13.43 1.58 7.66
N ARG A 162 -13.54 0.91 6.52
CA ARG A 162 -14.28 1.43 5.36
C ARG A 162 -15.69 0.86 5.43
N ALA A 163 -16.69 1.72 5.55
CA ALA A 163 -18.07 1.32 5.77
C ALA A 163 -18.99 1.84 4.66
N CYS A 164 -19.88 0.98 4.17
CA CYS A 164 -20.94 1.31 3.22
C CYS A 164 -22.28 1.13 3.93
N GLY A 165 -22.77 2.17 4.61
CA GLY A 165 -23.89 2.04 5.53
C GLY A 165 -23.49 1.21 6.75
N ASP A 166 -24.26 0.17 7.05
CA ASP A 166 -23.97 -0.76 8.16
C ASP A 166 -22.95 -1.85 7.78
N ASP A 167 -22.66 -2.01 6.48
CA ASP A 167 -21.72 -3.00 5.98
C ASP A 167 -20.29 -2.52 6.11
N ARG A 168 -19.40 -3.41 6.53
CA ARG A 168 -17.96 -3.17 6.57
C ARG A 168 -17.33 -3.75 5.32
N LEU A 169 -16.59 -2.93 4.57
CA LEU A 169 -15.84 -3.36 3.39
C LEU A 169 -14.46 -3.86 3.79
N THR A 170 -13.77 -3.08 4.61
CA THR A 170 -12.48 -3.47 5.21
C THR A 170 -12.38 -2.97 6.65
N SER A 171 -11.59 -3.68 7.45
CA SER A 171 -11.22 -3.31 8.81
C SER A 171 -9.70 -3.33 8.94
N LEU A 172 -9.13 -2.26 9.46
CA LEU A 172 -7.72 -2.15 9.78
C LEU A 172 -7.56 -2.05 11.29
N GLU A 173 -7.25 -3.15 11.95
CA GLU A 173 -7.06 -3.22 13.41
C GLU A 173 -5.61 -2.93 13.79
N CYS A 174 -5.41 -2.12 14.83
CA CYS A 174 -4.13 -1.55 15.22
C CYS A 174 -3.78 -1.94 16.66
N SER A 175 -2.57 -2.46 16.88
CA SER A 175 -2.10 -2.84 18.22
C SER A 175 -0.59 -2.62 18.40
N GLU A 176 -0.14 -2.82 19.65
CA GLU A 176 1.27 -2.73 20.05
C GLU A 176 1.90 -1.38 19.69
N HIS A 177 1.23 -0.27 20.00
CA HIS A 177 1.71 1.06 19.63
C HIS A 177 3.05 1.41 20.29
N ALA A 178 3.92 2.08 19.52
CA ALA A 178 5.18 2.60 20.03
C ALA A 178 5.50 3.98 19.42
N PRO A 179 6.28 4.81 20.12
CA PRO A 179 6.61 6.14 19.64
C PRO A 179 7.49 6.12 18.39
N VAL A 180 7.25 7.07 17.49
CA VAL A 180 8.04 7.38 16.29
C VAL A 180 8.08 8.91 16.18
N GLY A 181 9.16 9.53 16.67
CA GLY A 181 9.16 10.97 16.91
C GLY A 181 8.09 11.35 17.93
N ASP A 182 7.24 12.32 17.59
CA ASP A 182 6.12 12.77 18.43
C ASP A 182 4.81 11.98 18.19
N LEU A 183 4.84 10.98 17.30
CA LEU A 183 3.66 10.19 16.95
C LEU A 183 3.66 8.85 17.68
N LEU A 184 2.48 8.38 18.06
CA LEU A 184 2.27 7.03 18.59
C LEU A 184 1.66 6.15 17.50
N LEU A 185 2.49 5.30 16.86
CA LEU A 185 2.10 4.48 15.72
C LEU A 185 1.94 3.01 16.11
N PRO A 186 0.99 2.25 15.52
CA PRO A 186 0.86 0.82 15.77
C PRO A 186 2.08 0.06 15.25
N ARG A 187 2.49 -1.01 15.96
CA ARG A 187 3.52 -1.95 15.47
C ARG A 187 2.94 -3.19 14.85
N ARG A 188 1.68 -3.51 15.16
CA ARG A 188 0.93 -4.57 14.50
C ARG A 188 -0.34 -4.03 13.89
N VAL A 189 -0.56 -4.42 12.65
CA VAL A 189 -1.72 -4.04 11.86
C VAL A 189 -2.32 -5.30 11.26
N ARG A 190 -3.63 -5.50 11.43
CA ARG A 190 -4.37 -6.55 10.75
C ARG A 190 -5.36 -5.90 9.80
N LEU A 191 -5.22 -6.17 8.52
CA LEU A 191 -6.16 -5.77 7.49
C LEU A 191 -7.08 -6.94 7.17
N THR A 192 -8.38 -6.75 7.32
CA THR A 192 -9.41 -7.73 6.98
C THR A 192 -10.29 -7.15 5.88
N GLY A 193 -10.46 -7.90 4.79
CA GLY A 193 -11.45 -7.64 3.74
C GLY A 193 -12.67 -8.53 3.93
N PHE A 194 -13.86 -7.97 3.74
CA PHE A 194 -15.12 -8.67 3.93
C PHE A 194 -15.85 -8.87 2.60
N ASP A 195 -16.47 -10.04 2.46
CA ASP A 195 -17.36 -10.36 1.36
C ASP A 195 -18.73 -9.68 1.57
N ALA A 196 -19.56 -9.70 0.53
CA ALA A 196 -20.87 -9.04 0.53
C ALA A 196 -21.84 -9.60 1.60
N ASP A 197 -21.62 -10.82 2.10
CA ASP A 197 -22.39 -11.44 3.18
C ASP A 197 -21.82 -11.13 4.58
N GLY A 198 -20.76 -10.33 4.66
CA GLY A 198 -20.07 -9.96 5.89
C GLY A 198 -19.08 -11.00 6.41
N SER A 199 -18.87 -12.11 5.69
CA SER A 199 -17.82 -13.07 6.01
C SER A 199 -16.43 -12.51 5.66
N VAL A 200 -15.38 -13.07 6.27
CA VAL A 200 -14.00 -12.67 6.00
C VAL A 200 -13.56 -13.30 4.67
N GLY A 201 -13.33 -12.46 3.66
CA GLY A 201 -12.81 -12.89 2.37
C GLY A 201 -11.29 -13.01 2.36
N ALA A 202 -10.59 -12.07 3.03
CA ALA A 202 -9.13 -12.08 3.13
C ALA A 202 -8.63 -11.41 4.40
N GLU A 203 -7.46 -11.84 4.86
CA GLU A 203 -6.77 -11.24 6.01
C GLU A 203 -5.27 -11.11 5.73
N ILE A 204 -4.69 -9.97 6.14
CA ILE A 204 -3.25 -9.71 6.08
C ILE A 204 -2.82 -9.18 7.45
N GLU A 205 -1.92 -9.91 8.11
CA GLU A 205 -1.25 -9.45 9.32
C GLU A 205 0.12 -8.87 8.98
N MET A 206 0.38 -7.66 9.45
CA MET A 206 1.60 -6.89 9.17
C MET A 206 2.25 -6.43 10.47
N THR A 207 3.58 -6.56 10.53
CA THR A 207 4.39 -6.03 11.64
C THR A 207 5.28 -4.91 11.13
N LEU A 208 5.16 -3.71 11.72
CA LEU A 208 5.96 -2.53 11.36
C LEU A 208 7.26 -2.54 12.16
N THR A 209 8.32 -3.06 11.54
CA THR A 209 9.63 -3.22 12.16
C THR A 209 10.43 -1.93 12.21
N LEU A 210 10.39 -1.12 11.16
CA LEU A 210 11.10 0.15 11.05
C LEU A 210 10.17 1.23 10.50
N VAL A 211 10.11 2.36 11.20
CA VAL A 211 9.47 3.59 10.72
C VAL A 211 10.40 4.74 11.09
N ALA A 212 10.85 5.49 10.09
CA ALA A 212 11.71 6.64 10.26
C ALA A 212 11.16 7.80 9.44
N LEU A 213 11.04 8.98 10.07
CA LEU A 213 10.55 10.20 9.44
C LEU A 213 11.65 11.26 9.51
N GLY A 214 11.84 12.00 8.41
CA GLY A 214 12.80 13.11 8.35
C GLY A 214 14.28 12.70 8.36
N ALA A 215 14.59 11.40 8.28
CA ALA A 215 15.97 10.93 8.14
C ALA A 215 16.51 11.24 6.73
N PRO A 216 17.80 11.57 6.58
CA PRO A 216 18.43 11.67 5.27
C PRO A 216 18.39 10.30 4.58
N ILE A 217 18.02 10.29 3.30
CA ILE A 217 17.99 9.10 2.45
C ILE A 217 19.01 9.31 1.34
N ASP A 218 19.91 8.34 1.15
CA ASP A 218 20.87 8.34 0.04
C ASP A 218 20.11 8.35 -1.29
N SER A 219 20.55 9.16 -2.26
CA SER A 219 19.96 9.20 -3.59
C SER A 219 19.97 7.83 -4.27
N GLU A 220 20.99 7.01 -4.00
CA GLU A 220 21.13 5.67 -4.59
C GLU A 220 19.95 4.74 -4.26
N VAL A 221 19.22 4.98 -3.16
CA VAL A 221 18.02 4.21 -2.77
C VAL A 221 16.91 4.33 -3.82
N PHE A 222 16.84 5.45 -4.53
CA PHE A 222 15.78 5.72 -5.52
C PHE A 222 16.11 5.16 -6.91
N HIS A 223 17.16 4.35 -7.03
CA HIS A 223 17.57 3.70 -8.28
C HIS A 223 17.55 2.18 -8.13
N ILE A 224 17.13 1.47 -9.19
CA ILE A 224 17.34 0.02 -9.31
C ILE A 224 18.62 -0.23 -10.08
N PRO A 225 19.67 -0.81 -9.47
CA PRO A 225 20.89 -1.12 -10.19
C PRO A 225 20.62 -2.11 -11.33
N PHE A 226 21.22 -1.87 -12.49
CA PHE A 226 21.12 -2.80 -13.63
C PHE A 226 21.71 -4.18 -13.31
N SER A 227 22.58 -4.28 -12.30
CA SER A 227 23.11 -5.55 -11.80
C SER A 227 22.06 -6.44 -11.17
N CYS A 228 20.89 -5.90 -10.79
CA CYS A 228 19.76 -6.67 -10.28
C CYS A 228 18.92 -7.32 -11.40
N ALA A 229 19.17 -6.97 -12.67
CA ALA A 229 18.37 -7.38 -13.81
C ALA A 229 19.09 -8.43 -14.67
N ALA A 230 18.36 -9.45 -15.10
CA ALA A 230 18.82 -10.38 -16.12
C ALA A 230 18.72 -9.76 -17.53
N ARG A 231 17.70 -8.91 -17.73
CA ARG A 231 17.45 -8.18 -18.99
C ARG A 231 16.90 -6.80 -18.70
N VAL A 232 17.23 -5.83 -19.55
CA VAL A 232 16.73 -4.45 -19.42
C VAL A 232 15.88 -4.10 -20.63
N TRP A 233 14.63 -3.73 -20.37
CA TRP A 233 13.67 -3.21 -21.34
C TRP A 233 13.62 -1.69 -21.23
N ASP A 234 13.78 -0.99 -22.35
CA ASP A 234 13.72 0.46 -22.46
C ASP A 234 12.35 0.85 -23.02
N ASP A 235 11.49 1.43 -22.19
CA ASP A 235 10.09 1.76 -22.54
C ASP A 235 10.03 2.87 -23.60
N VAL A 236 10.99 3.79 -23.60
CA VAL A 236 11.06 4.89 -24.57
C VAL A 236 11.41 4.36 -25.95
N ARG A 237 12.33 3.39 -26.02
CA ARG A 237 12.76 2.77 -27.29
C ARG A 237 11.90 1.58 -27.71
N GLY A 238 11.11 1.00 -26.79
CA GLY A 238 10.32 -0.19 -27.03
C GLY A 238 11.16 -1.43 -27.37
N GLN A 239 12.33 -1.60 -26.73
CA GLN A 239 13.22 -2.73 -27.00
C GLN A 239 14.09 -3.13 -25.80
N PHE A 240 14.64 -4.35 -25.83
CA PHE A 240 15.67 -4.77 -24.87
C PHE A 240 17.02 -4.17 -25.21
N VAL A 241 17.64 -3.48 -24.25
CA VAL A 241 18.93 -2.78 -24.43
C VAL A 241 20.10 -3.48 -23.74
N ARG A 242 19.84 -4.53 -22.95
CA ARG A 242 20.86 -5.40 -22.34
C ARG A 242 20.30 -6.81 -22.11
N SER A 243 21.11 -7.83 -22.43
CA SER A 243 20.87 -9.24 -22.10
C SER A 243 22.05 -9.79 -21.30
N ALA A 244 21.85 -10.77 -20.42
CA ALA A 244 22.86 -11.35 -19.52
C ALA A 244 24.13 -11.96 -20.18
N HIS A 245 24.38 -11.77 -21.48
CA HIS A 245 25.49 -12.36 -22.23
C HIS A 245 26.38 -11.36 -22.99
N GLU A 246 26.35 -10.07 -22.64
CA GLU A 246 27.39 -9.14 -23.10
C GLU A 246 28.32 -8.77 -21.94
N PRO A 247 29.59 -9.26 -21.93
CA PRO A 247 30.62 -8.68 -21.10
C PRO A 247 30.92 -7.28 -21.63
N GLY A 248 30.95 -6.30 -20.71
CA GLY A 248 31.43 -4.95 -21.01
C GLY A 248 32.92 -4.91 -21.29
#